data_AF-A0A1U8AF43-F1
#
_entry.id   AF-A0A1U8AF43-F1
#
_cell.length_a   1.000
_cell.length_b   1.000
_cell.length_c   1.000
_cell.angle_alpha   90.00
_cell.angle_beta   90.00
_cell.angle_gamma   90.00
#
_symmetry.space_group_name_H-M   'P 1'
#
loop_
_entity.id
_entity.type
_entity.pdbx_description
1 polymer ?
#
loop_
_entity_poly.entity_id
_entity_poly.type
_entity_poly.pdbx_seq_one_letter_code
_entity_poly.pdbx_strand_id
1 'polypeptide(L)'
;MLLPWAAAMVKKGGLGLAAISYVGVDYLRHLSPSWHSRLQPTLWVVLALAAVTRVPFYRHWSSEFRAVIPFIASMVFMLGALLVEALSVRSVTAVLGLDWHSKAPPLPDTGQWLLLALNEKLPHAVVEILRAHIIGLHHYLMLFMMLGFSVLFDSVKAPGLGLGARYMFTMAIGRLLRAISFASTILPSARPWCASARFRVPSHPHYWAQKYYVPYASNTNAIRQLIQQDIAYATVEDYIGDYRPDWGSMSFLIDFLRPTASDGSWYSLLKKAGGGCNDLLYSGHMLVAVLTAMAWTEAYGGWASALIWLLVMHSAQREIRERHHYSVDCVVAIYVGILLWKMTGFIWSAKDRSTRNRLAQLEKIQSRLIQAAKDSDMDEVRELLKEVDLAGQESQAFTDQAMWVFACVTIAFALTVVILAFTWTSDG
;
A
#
# COMPACT_ATOMS: atom_id res chain seq x y z
N MET A 1 29.87 -8.97 -35.15
CA MET A 1 30.10 -7.89 -34.16
C MET A 1 28.76 -7.25 -33.84
N LEU A 2 27.95 -7.87 -32.98
CA LEU A 2 26.60 -7.43 -32.61
C LEU A 2 26.45 -7.37 -31.08
N LEU A 3 25.43 -6.66 -30.61
CA LEU A 3 25.47 -5.92 -29.34
C LEU A 3 25.81 -6.78 -28.08
N PRO A 4 26.89 -6.44 -27.35
CA PRO A 4 26.93 -6.64 -25.89
C PRO A 4 25.81 -5.83 -25.18
N TRP A 5 25.24 -4.81 -25.85
CA TRP A 5 24.05 -4.07 -25.43
C TRP A 5 22.81 -4.96 -25.22
N ALA A 6 22.65 -6.03 -26.00
CA ALA A 6 21.52 -6.95 -25.87
C ALA A 6 21.70 -7.86 -24.65
N ALA A 7 22.91 -8.37 -24.40
CA ALA A 7 23.23 -9.12 -23.18
C ALA A 7 23.05 -8.28 -21.91
N ALA A 8 23.36 -6.98 -21.97
CA ALA A 8 23.08 -6.04 -20.89
C ALA A 8 21.57 -5.84 -20.66
N MET A 9 20.78 -5.70 -21.73
CA MET A 9 19.31 -5.66 -21.64
C MET A 9 18.72 -6.97 -21.12
N VAL A 10 19.25 -8.15 -21.46
CA VAL A 10 18.79 -9.43 -20.89
C VAL A 10 19.10 -9.50 -19.39
N LYS A 11 20.33 -9.15 -18.97
CA LYS A 11 20.73 -9.20 -17.54
C LYS A 11 20.00 -8.19 -16.64
N LYS A 12 19.41 -7.12 -17.17
CA LYS A 12 18.67 -6.12 -16.38
C LYS A 12 17.22 -5.88 -16.80
N GLY A 13 16.72 -6.49 -17.87
CA GLY A 13 15.39 -6.22 -18.44
C GLY A 13 14.35 -7.33 -18.21
N GLY A 14 14.75 -8.51 -17.73
CA GLY A 14 13.88 -9.67 -17.59
C GLY A 14 12.66 -9.44 -16.69
N LEU A 15 12.83 -8.76 -15.55
CA LEU A 15 11.73 -8.44 -14.64
C LEU A 15 10.69 -7.50 -15.27
N GLY A 16 11.13 -6.48 -16.00
CA GLY A 16 10.23 -5.57 -16.72
C GLY A 16 9.38 -6.31 -17.77
N LEU A 17 9.99 -7.24 -18.50
CA LEU A 17 9.28 -8.10 -19.46
C LEU A 17 8.30 -9.06 -18.78
N ALA A 18 8.66 -9.64 -17.63
CA ALA A 18 7.77 -10.52 -16.86
C ALA A 18 6.55 -9.76 -16.31
N ALA A 19 6.76 -8.56 -15.76
CA ALA A 19 5.70 -7.68 -15.28
C ALA A 19 4.71 -7.28 -16.39
N ILE A 20 5.21 -6.93 -17.57
CA ILE A 20 4.35 -6.56 -18.72
C ILE A 20 3.63 -7.78 -19.28
N SER A 21 4.30 -8.94 -19.33
CA SER A 21 3.67 -10.21 -19.70
C SER A 21 2.50 -10.55 -18.77
N TYR A 22 2.66 -10.32 -17.46
CA TYR A 22 1.60 -10.52 -16.48
C TYR A 22 0.40 -9.60 -16.69
N VAL A 23 0.61 -8.28 -16.78
CA VAL A 23 -0.48 -7.31 -17.04
C VAL A 23 -1.17 -7.61 -18.37
N GLY A 24 -0.41 -7.93 -19.42
CA GLY A 24 -0.96 -8.29 -20.73
C GLY A 24 -1.78 -9.58 -20.72
N VAL A 25 -1.32 -10.62 -20.03
CA VAL A 25 -2.02 -11.92 -19.91
C VAL A 25 -3.23 -11.82 -18.99
N ASP A 26 -3.21 -10.99 -17.95
CA ASP A 26 -4.41 -10.73 -17.13
C ASP A 26 -5.44 -9.91 -17.91
N TYR A 27 -5.02 -8.90 -18.69
CA TYR A 27 -5.92 -8.13 -19.56
C TYR A 27 -6.63 -8.98 -20.64
N LEU A 28 -6.05 -10.12 -21.05
CA LEU A 28 -6.76 -11.10 -21.89
C LEU A 28 -8.01 -11.69 -21.23
N ARG A 29 -8.20 -11.56 -19.90
CA ARG A 29 -9.47 -11.88 -19.21
C ARG A 29 -10.66 -11.12 -19.80
N HIS A 30 -10.44 -9.90 -20.31
CA HIS A 30 -11.47 -9.08 -20.95
C HIS A 30 -11.57 -9.29 -22.47
N LEU A 31 -10.44 -9.53 -23.16
CA LEU A 31 -10.43 -9.67 -24.63
C LEU A 31 -10.66 -11.11 -25.12
N SER A 32 -10.17 -12.12 -24.40
CA SER A 32 -10.27 -13.54 -24.77
C SER A 32 -10.07 -14.46 -23.56
N PRO A 33 -11.14 -14.73 -22.78
CA PRO A 33 -11.08 -15.58 -21.59
C PRO A 33 -10.46 -16.97 -21.82
N SER A 34 -10.63 -17.52 -23.03
CA SER A 34 -10.08 -18.82 -23.45
C SER A 34 -8.56 -18.82 -23.65
N TRP A 35 -7.94 -17.66 -23.89
CA TRP A 35 -6.49 -17.52 -23.89
C TRP A 35 -5.97 -17.20 -22.49
N HIS A 36 -6.67 -16.35 -21.73
CA HIS A 36 -6.34 -16.05 -20.33
C HIS A 36 -6.24 -17.33 -19.48
N SER A 37 -7.24 -18.20 -19.53
CA SER A 37 -7.29 -19.45 -18.75
C SER A 37 -6.19 -20.48 -19.11
N ARG A 38 -5.50 -20.31 -20.25
CA ARG A 38 -4.36 -21.14 -20.66
C ARG A 38 -3.03 -20.48 -20.36
N LEU A 39 -2.91 -19.18 -20.65
CA LEU A 39 -1.67 -18.43 -20.53
C LEU A 39 -1.36 -18.04 -19.08
N GLN A 40 -2.36 -17.67 -18.27
CA GLN A 40 -2.14 -17.23 -16.89
C GLN A 40 -1.56 -18.38 -16.03
N PRO A 41 -2.14 -19.60 -15.98
CA PRO A 41 -1.50 -20.72 -15.26
C PRO A 41 -0.11 -21.07 -15.82
N THR A 42 0.09 -20.99 -17.14
CA THR A 42 1.38 -21.28 -17.78
C THR A 42 2.46 -20.29 -17.35
N LEU A 43 2.14 -18.99 -17.33
CA LEU A 43 3.04 -17.93 -16.86
C LEU A 43 3.44 -18.16 -15.40
N TRP A 44 2.47 -18.49 -14.54
CA TRP A 44 2.71 -18.78 -13.13
C TRP A 44 3.56 -20.04 -12.91
N VAL A 45 3.34 -21.12 -13.67
CA VAL A 45 4.20 -22.33 -13.61
C VAL A 45 5.62 -22.01 -14.06
N VAL A 46 5.81 -21.23 -15.12
CA VAL A 46 7.15 -20.80 -15.57
C VAL A 46 7.86 -19.96 -14.51
N LEU A 47 7.16 -19.00 -13.89
CA LEU A 47 7.72 -18.18 -12.80
C LEU A 47 8.06 -19.01 -11.55
N ALA A 48 7.21 -19.97 -11.18
CA ALA A 48 7.43 -20.87 -10.04
C ALA A 48 8.65 -21.78 -10.27
N LEU A 49 8.77 -22.40 -11.45
CA LEU A 49 9.92 -23.21 -11.83
C LEU A 49 11.21 -22.37 -11.87
N ALA A 50 11.15 -21.15 -12.38
CA ALA A 50 12.28 -20.22 -12.41
C ALA A 50 12.73 -19.81 -10.99
N ALA A 51 11.80 -19.65 -10.04
CA ALA A 51 12.12 -19.37 -8.64
C ALA A 51 12.73 -20.60 -7.94
N VAL A 52 12.09 -21.76 -8.05
CA VAL A 52 12.54 -23.03 -7.43
C VAL A 52 13.93 -23.43 -7.89
N THR A 53 14.23 -23.27 -9.19
CA THR A 53 15.58 -23.56 -9.73
C THR A 53 16.66 -22.57 -9.30
N ARG A 54 16.29 -21.39 -8.78
CA ARG A 54 17.22 -20.34 -8.32
C ARG A 54 17.47 -20.34 -6.82
N VAL A 55 16.46 -20.69 -6.03
CA VAL A 55 16.52 -20.75 -4.55
C VAL A 55 17.78 -21.46 -3.99
N PRO A 56 18.22 -22.63 -4.49
CA PRO A 56 19.41 -23.32 -3.97
C PRO A 56 20.74 -22.60 -4.24
N PHE A 57 20.80 -21.70 -5.24
CA PHE A 57 22.02 -21.03 -5.67
C PHE A 57 22.07 -19.54 -5.27
N TYR A 58 21.03 -19.05 -4.61
CA TYR A 58 20.90 -17.66 -4.21
C TYR A 58 21.86 -17.31 -3.05
N ARG A 59 22.65 -16.25 -3.24
CA ARG A 59 23.83 -15.96 -2.39
C ARG A 59 23.54 -15.09 -1.17
N HIS A 60 22.37 -14.44 -1.12
CA HIS A 60 22.08 -13.42 -0.11
C HIS A 60 21.06 -13.88 0.96
N TRP A 61 20.86 -15.18 1.12
CA TRP A 61 20.00 -15.76 2.16
C TRP A 61 20.30 -15.22 3.57
N SER A 62 21.56 -14.93 3.89
CA SER A 62 21.97 -14.35 5.19
C SER A 62 21.42 -12.93 5.41
N SER A 63 21.34 -12.13 4.34
CA SER A 63 20.73 -10.80 4.37
C SER A 63 19.19 -10.88 4.39
N GLU A 64 18.58 -11.87 3.73
CA GLU A 64 17.13 -12.14 3.84
C GLU A 64 16.73 -12.54 5.25
N PHE A 65 17.47 -13.47 5.88
CA PHE A 65 17.18 -13.93 7.23
C PHE A 65 17.25 -12.79 8.26
N ARG A 66 18.23 -11.89 8.13
CA ARG A 66 18.30 -10.64 8.90
C ARG A 66 17.09 -9.71 8.67
N ALA A 67 16.44 -9.79 7.51
CA ALA A 67 15.26 -9.00 7.15
C ALA A 67 13.91 -9.65 7.53
N VAL A 68 13.88 -10.91 7.98
CA VAL A 68 12.66 -11.59 8.45
C VAL A 68 12.02 -10.84 9.62
N ILE A 69 12.82 -10.38 10.59
CA ILE A 69 12.32 -9.66 11.78
C ILE A 69 11.58 -8.37 11.40
N PRO A 70 12.18 -7.40 10.66
CA PRO A 70 11.44 -6.22 10.23
C PRO A 70 10.30 -6.54 9.25
N PHE A 71 10.39 -7.60 8.45
CA PHE A 71 9.28 -8.05 7.58
C PHE A 71 8.06 -8.48 8.38
N ILE A 72 8.23 -9.38 9.37
CA ILE A 72 7.14 -9.86 10.23
C ILE A 72 6.58 -8.71 11.07
N ALA A 73 7.43 -7.85 11.65
CA ALA A 73 6.99 -6.68 12.40
C ALA A 73 6.14 -5.72 11.54
N SER A 74 6.56 -5.48 10.29
CA SER A 74 5.82 -4.64 9.34
C SER A 74 4.49 -5.28 8.89
N MET A 75 4.45 -6.61 8.77
CA MET A 75 3.21 -7.36 8.48
C MET A 75 2.22 -7.27 9.63
N VAL A 76 2.66 -7.46 10.88
CA VAL A 76 1.82 -7.30 12.07
C VAL A 76 1.31 -5.86 12.21
N PHE A 77 2.16 -4.86 11.96
CA PHE A 77 1.76 -3.45 11.97
C PHE A 77 0.74 -3.12 10.86
N MET A 78 0.89 -3.69 9.66
CA MET A 78 -0.07 -3.57 8.57
C MET A 78 -1.44 -4.20 8.90
N LEU A 79 -1.45 -5.38 9.53
CA LEU A 79 -2.68 -6.01 10.01
C LEU A 79 -3.35 -5.18 11.12
N GLY A 80 -2.55 -4.57 12.01
CA GLY A 80 -3.05 -3.61 13.01
C GLY A 80 -3.67 -2.35 12.37
N ALA A 81 -3.02 -1.77 11.36
CA ALA A 81 -3.54 -0.62 10.64
C ALA A 81 -4.87 -0.93 9.90
N LEU A 82 -4.98 -2.12 9.30
CA LEU A 82 -6.22 -2.60 8.68
C LEU A 82 -7.35 -2.79 9.71
N LEU A 83 -7.05 -3.32 10.90
CA LEU A 83 -8.02 -3.46 11.99
C LEU A 83 -8.49 -2.08 12.50
N VAL A 84 -7.58 -1.12 12.65
CA VAL A 84 -7.92 0.26 13.01
C VAL A 84 -8.80 0.91 11.95
N GLU A 85 -8.47 0.77 10.65
CA GLU A 85 -9.29 1.31 9.56
C GLU A 85 -10.71 0.71 9.56
N ALA A 86 -10.85 -0.61 9.73
CA ALA A 86 -12.15 -1.28 9.82
C ALA A 86 -12.99 -0.82 11.04
N LEU A 87 -12.34 -0.66 12.20
CA LEU A 87 -12.98 -0.14 13.42
C LEU A 87 -13.39 1.33 13.27
N SER A 88 -12.54 2.18 12.68
CA SER A 88 -12.86 3.59 12.41
C SER A 88 -14.03 3.73 11.43
N VAL A 89 -14.00 2.99 10.31
CA VAL A 89 -15.08 2.96 9.31
C VAL A 89 -16.39 2.50 9.92
N ARG A 90 -16.40 1.40 10.69
CA ARG A 90 -17.63 0.90 11.33
C ARG A 90 -18.14 1.84 12.43
N SER A 91 -17.26 2.47 13.20
CA SER A 91 -17.63 3.47 14.21
C SER A 91 -18.35 4.67 13.58
N VAL A 92 -17.75 5.28 12.55
CA VAL A 92 -18.36 6.39 11.79
C VAL A 92 -19.72 5.99 11.19
N THR A 93 -19.79 4.83 10.52
CA THR A 93 -21.01 4.42 9.81
C THR A 93 -22.14 3.91 10.70
N ALA A 94 -21.86 3.37 11.91
CA ALA A 94 -22.88 2.77 12.76
C ALA A 94 -23.14 3.52 14.09
N VAL A 95 -22.09 4.07 14.71
CA VAL A 95 -22.19 4.78 16.01
C VAL A 95 -22.64 6.22 15.82
N LEU A 96 -22.03 6.92 14.84
CA LEU A 96 -22.51 8.24 14.39
C LEU A 96 -23.66 8.11 13.37
N GLY A 97 -23.74 6.97 12.66
CA GLY A 97 -24.79 6.69 11.67
C GLY A 97 -24.76 7.63 10.46
N LEU A 98 -23.58 8.15 10.13
CA LEU A 98 -23.36 9.08 9.02
C LEU A 98 -23.29 8.29 7.70
N ASP A 99 -24.41 7.71 7.30
CA ASP A 99 -24.50 6.88 6.09
C ASP A 99 -24.77 7.75 4.85
N TRP A 100 -23.91 7.65 3.82
CA TRP A 100 -23.97 8.53 2.66
C TRP A 100 -25.11 8.15 1.72
N HIS A 101 -26.16 8.98 1.71
CA HIS A 101 -27.40 8.69 0.97
C HIS A 101 -27.25 8.92 -0.54
N SER A 102 -27.78 8.00 -1.34
CA SER A 102 -27.90 8.11 -2.82
C SER A 102 -28.76 9.28 -3.34
N LYS A 103 -29.35 10.07 -2.43
CA LYS A 103 -30.12 11.29 -2.72
C LYS A 103 -29.34 12.58 -2.48
N ALA A 104 -28.16 12.52 -1.84
CA ALA A 104 -27.28 13.66 -1.71
C ALA A 104 -26.51 13.87 -3.02
N PRO A 105 -26.52 15.07 -3.64
CA PRO A 105 -25.70 15.33 -4.81
C PRO A 105 -24.21 15.28 -4.42
N PRO A 106 -23.34 14.67 -5.25
CA PRO A 106 -21.90 14.70 -5.02
C PRO A 106 -21.36 16.12 -5.14
N LEU A 107 -20.17 16.36 -4.57
CA LEU A 107 -19.48 17.65 -4.75
C LEU A 107 -19.04 17.80 -6.23
N PRO A 108 -18.97 19.03 -6.76
CA PRO A 108 -18.49 19.28 -8.12
C PRO A 108 -16.99 19.00 -8.23
N ASP A 109 -16.61 18.08 -9.11
CA ASP A 109 -15.21 17.74 -9.40
C ASP A 109 -14.78 18.30 -10.77
N THR A 110 -14.00 19.39 -10.73
CA THR A 110 -13.45 20.02 -11.94
C THR A 110 -12.41 19.14 -12.65
N GLY A 111 -11.74 18.24 -11.93
CA GLY A 111 -10.84 17.23 -12.51
C GLY A 111 -11.62 16.16 -13.27
N GLN A 112 -12.77 15.71 -12.75
CA GLN A 112 -13.68 14.84 -13.52
C GLN A 112 -14.19 15.56 -14.78
N TRP A 113 -14.59 16.83 -14.66
CA TRP A 113 -15.08 17.60 -15.82
C TRP A 113 -14.00 17.76 -16.90
N LEU A 114 -12.74 17.97 -16.50
CA LEU A 114 -11.60 17.99 -17.42
C LEU A 114 -11.43 16.63 -18.14
N LEU A 115 -11.53 15.51 -17.42
CA LEU A 115 -11.47 14.18 -18.02
C LEU A 115 -12.63 13.90 -18.98
N LEU A 116 -13.84 14.38 -18.66
CA LEU A 116 -15.00 14.28 -19.57
C LEU A 116 -14.79 15.12 -20.83
N ALA A 117 -14.34 16.37 -20.70
CA ALA A 117 -14.01 17.23 -21.84
C ALA A 117 -12.89 16.63 -22.71
N LEU A 118 -11.87 16.01 -22.11
CA LEU A 118 -10.83 15.29 -22.86
C LEU A 118 -11.40 14.08 -23.62
N ASN A 119 -12.34 13.32 -23.06
CA ASN A 119 -13.03 12.24 -23.78
C ASN A 119 -13.83 12.74 -25.01
N GLU A 120 -14.28 13.99 -25.02
CA GLU A 120 -15.00 14.60 -26.16
C GLU A 120 -14.08 15.18 -27.25
N LYS A 121 -12.81 15.49 -26.91
CA LYS A 121 -11.86 16.15 -27.84
C LYS A 121 -10.74 15.24 -28.33
N LEU A 122 -10.45 14.13 -27.65
CA LEU A 122 -9.40 13.19 -28.05
C LEU A 122 -9.89 12.20 -29.13
N PRO A 123 -9.00 11.68 -29.99
CA PRO A 123 -9.36 10.64 -30.97
C PRO A 123 -9.91 9.38 -30.28
N HIS A 124 -10.91 8.74 -30.89
CA HIS A 124 -11.60 7.57 -30.33
C HIS A 124 -10.65 6.44 -29.87
N ALA A 125 -9.56 6.18 -30.59
CA ALA A 125 -8.56 5.17 -30.20
C ALA A 125 -7.82 5.53 -28.89
N VAL A 126 -7.55 6.82 -28.65
CA VAL A 126 -6.94 7.30 -27.39
C VAL A 126 -7.95 7.21 -26.25
N VAL A 127 -9.20 7.58 -26.54
CA VAL A 127 -10.31 7.48 -25.58
C VAL A 127 -10.52 6.04 -25.12
N GLU A 128 -10.52 5.05 -26.02
CA GLU A 128 -10.66 3.63 -25.63
C GLU A 128 -9.49 3.14 -24.79
N ILE A 129 -8.24 3.54 -25.06
CA ILE A 129 -7.08 3.20 -24.21
C ILE A 129 -7.24 3.80 -22.80
N LEU A 130 -7.71 5.05 -22.71
CA LEU A 130 -8.04 5.72 -21.44
C LEU A 130 -9.30 5.17 -20.76
N ARG A 131 -10.07 4.30 -21.43
CA ARG A 131 -11.28 3.67 -20.87
C ARG A 131 -11.11 2.20 -20.53
N ALA A 132 -10.13 1.53 -21.16
CA ALA A 132 -9.82 0.13 -21.01
C ALA A 132 -9.39 -0.23 -19.57
N HIS A 133 -9.78 -1.42 -19.11
CA HIS A 133 -9.50 -1.93 -17.77
C HIS A 133 -8.07 -2.54 -17.69
N ILE A 134 -7.05 -1.78 -18.11
CA ILE A 134 -5.67 -2.27 -18.29
C ILE A 134 -5.03 -2.71 -16.97
N ILE A 135 -5.34 -2.03 -15.87
CA ILE A 135 -4.76 -2.31 -14.56
C ILE A 135 -5.77 -2.04 -13.43
N GLY A 136 -5.51 -2.66 -12.27
CA GLY A 136 -6.30 -2.54 -11.03
C GLY A 136 -5.45 -2.91 -9.80
N LEU A 137 -6.06 -2.89 -8.61
CA LEU A 137 -5.32 -3.04 -7.34
C LEU A 137 -4.49 -4.33 -7.26
N HIS A 138 -5.03 -5.47 -7.71
CA HIS A 138 -4.35 -6.77 -7.65
C HIS A 138 -3.06 -6.78 -8.46
N HIS A 139 -3.05 -6.13 -9.62
CA HIS A 139 -1.85 -5.96 -10.43
C HIS A 139 -0.76 -5.21 -9.68
N TYR A 140 -1.06 -4.13 -8.95
CA TYR A 140 -0.05 -3.38 -8.21
C TYR A 140 0.56 -4.15 -7.06
N LEU A 141 -0.24 -4.97 -6.38
CA LEU A 141 0.24 -5.92 -5.38
C LEU A 141 1.11 -7.01 -6.03
N MET A 142 0.74 -7.52 -7.20
CA MET A 142 1.52 -8.53 -7.92
C MET A 142 2.82 -7.99 -8.51
N LEU A 143 2.82 -6.79 -9.09
CA LEU A 143 4.02 -6.08 -9.53
C LEU A 143 4.98 -5.84 -8.35
N PHE A 144 4.46 -5.59 -7.15
CA PHE A 144 5.27 -5.50 -5.95
C PHE A 144 5.83 -6.87 -5.51
N MET A 145 5.01 -7.93 -5.50
CA MET A 145 5.47 -9.29 -5.18
C MET A 145 6.55 -9.77 -6.15
N MET A 146 6.39 -9.52 -7.46
CA MET A 146 7.40 -9.81 -8.47
C MET A 146 8.70 -9.05 -8.21
N LEU A 147 8.64 -7.79 -7.80
CA LEU A 147 9.81 -7.00 -7.42
C LEU A 147 10.56 -7.62 -6.22
N GLY A 148 9.83 -8.13 -5.22
CA GLY A 148 10.40 -8.87 -4.08
C GLY A 148 11.11 -10.17 -4.49
N PHE A 149 10.48 -10.99 -5.33
CA PHE A 149 11.09 -12.24 -5.84
C PHE A 149 12.19 -12.02 -6.88
N SER A 150 12.24 -10.87 -7.54
CA SER A 150 13.23 -10.55 -8.59
C SER A 150 14.70 -10.60 -8.12
N VAL A 151 14.91 -10.52 -6.81
CA VAL A 151 16.23 -10.60 -6.18
C VAL A 151 16.86 -12.00 -6.36
N LEU A 152 16.05 -13.08 -6.48
CA LEU A 152 16.53 -14.43 -6.85
C LEU A 152 17.18 -14.50 -8.25
N PHE A 153 16.97 -13.46 -9.07
CA PHE A 153 17.47 -13.34 -10.44
C PHE A 153 18.49 -12.20 -10.59
N ASP A 154 19.07 -11.72 -9.48
CA ASP A 154 20.01 -10.59 -9.42
C ASP A 154 19.49 -9.28 -10.08
N SER A 155 18.16 -9.19 -10.32
CA SER A 155 17.54 -8.08 -11.04
C SER A 155 17.33 -6.84 -10.15
N VAL A 156 17.19 -7.07 -8.85
CA VAL A 156 17.14 -6.07 -7.78
C VAL A 156 18.14 -6.48 -6.69
N LYS A 157 18.71 -5.50 -5.98
CA LYS A 157 19.67 -5.73 -4.89
C LYS A 157 18.97 -6.31 -3.65
N ALA A 158 19.58 -7.32 -3.04
CA ALA A 158 19.12 -7.94 -1.80
C ALA A 158 19.15 -6.98 -0.58
N PRO A 159 18.36 -7.24 0.48
CA PRO A 159 17.37 -8.31 0.62
C PRO A 159 15.96 -7.95 0.11
N GLY A 160 15.30 -8.91 -0.53
CA GLY A 160 13.91 -8.80 -1.01
C GLY A 160 12.89 -8.72 0.12
N LEU A 161 13.10 -9.43 1.24
CA LEU A 161 12.28 -9.28 2.46
C LEU A 161 12.43 -7.90 3.11
N GLY A 162 13.57 -7.21 2.91
CA GLY A 162 13.75 -5.84 3.39
C GLY A 162 12.94 -4.82 2.60
N LEU A 163 12.89 -4.99 1.27
CA LEU A 163 11.97 -4.25 0.40
C LEU A 163 10.51 -4.56 0.75
N GLY A 164 10.21 -5.84 1.02
CA GLY A 164 8.98 -6.34 1.65
C GLY A 164 8.56 -5.53 2.89
N ALA A 165 9.45 -5.47 3.88
CA ALA A 165 9.24 -4.78 5.14
C ALA A 165 8.91 -3.29 4.94
N ARG A 166 9.76 -2.56 4.22
CA ARG A 166 9.56 -1.11 3.99
C ARG A 166 8.23 -0.84 3.29
N TYR A 167 7.87 -1.60 2.27
CA TYR A 167 6.61 -1.39 1.54
C TYR A 167 5.38 -1.62 2.43
N MET A 168 5.33 -2.74 3.17
CA MET A 168 4.25 -3.00 4.13
C MET A 168 4.16 -1.93 5.23
N PHE A 169 5.30 -1.51 5.79
CA PHE A 169 5.35 -0.47 6.82
C PHE A 169 4.89 0.90 6.29
N THR A 170 5.33 1.28 5.08
CA THR A 170 4.94 2.55 4.45
C THR A 170 3.44 2.56 4.13
N MET A 171 2.91 1.44 3.63
CA MET A 171 1.48 1.27 3.41
C MET A 171 0.70 1.33 4.73
N ALA A 172 1.19 0.68 5.79
CA ALA A 172 0.57 0.71 7.11
C ALA A 172 0.50 2.12 7.69
N ILE A 173 1.57 2.93 7.58
CA ILE A 173 1.54 4.36 7.95
C ILE A 173 0.51 5.10 7.11
N GLY A 174 0.49 4.91 5.79
CA GLY A 174 -0.48 5.58 4.92
C GLY A 174 -1.92 5.25 5.30
N ARG A 175 -2.24 3.97 5.47
CA ARG A 175 -3.58 3.52 5.89
C ARG A 175 -3.95 4.01 7.29
N LEU A 176 -3.01 4.04 8.23
CA LEU A 176 -3.24 4.59 9.56
C LEU A 176 -3.49 6.10 9.54
N LEU A 177 -2.69 6.88 8.80
CA LEU A 177 -2.93 8.31 8.60
C LEU A 177 -4.29 8.57 7.94
N ARG A 178 -4.62 7.80 6.90
CA ARG A 178 -5.90 7.83 6.19
C ARG A 178 -7.08 7.56 7.14
N ALA A 179 -6.97 6.55 8.01
CA ALA A 179 -7.98 6.21 9.01
C ALA A 179 -8.10 7.25 10.14
N ILE A 180 -6.98 7.80 10.63
CA ILE A 180 -6.98 8.87 11.65
C ILE A 180 -7.57 10.15 11.09
N SER A 181 -7.21 10.55 9.87
CA SER A 181 -7.83 11.69 9.17
C SER A 181 -9.33 11.47 9.02
N PHE A 182 -9.76 10.34 8.46
CA PHE A 182 -11.17 9.96 8.33
C PHE A 182 -11.94 10.04 9.68
N ALA A 183 -11.40 9.44 10.74
CA ALA A 183 -12.04 9.43 12.05
C ALA A 183 -12.12 10.82 12.72
N SER A 184 -11.22 11.74 12.36
CA SER A 184 -11.21 13.12 12.87
C SER A 184 -11.96 14.13 11.98
N THR A 185 -12.06 13.89 10.67
CA THR A 185 -12.77 14.78 9.72
C THR A 185 -14.20 14.35 9.38
N ILE A 186 -14.60 13.12 9.75
CA ILE A 186 -16.00 12.64 9.67
C ILE A 186 -16.66 12.61 11.06
N LEU A 187 -16.06 13.29 12.05
CA LEU A 187 -16.94 14.10 12.88
C LEU A 187 -17.74 15.04 11.96
N PRO A 188 -19.05 15.22 12.19
CA PRO A 188 -19.80 16.22 11.46
C PRO A 188 -19.08 17.56 11.56
N SER A 189 -19.15 18.38 10.51
CA SER A 189 -18.49 19.70 10.44
C SER A 189 -18.53 20.40 11.80
N ALA A 190 -17.43 21.02 12.23
CA ALA A 190 -17.26 21.62 13.57
C ALA A 190 -18.36 22.64 13.98
N ARG A 191 -19.24 22.98 13.04
CA ARG A 191 -20.58 23.54 13.22
C ARG A 191 -21.63 22.42 13.05
N PRO A 192 -22.17 21.78 14.12
CA PRO A 192 -23.05 20.61 13.99
C PRO A 192 -24.26 20.77 13.05
N TRP A 193 -24.81 21.99 12.97
CA TRP A 193 -25.89 22.38 12.06
C TRP A 193 -25.52 22.38 10.56
N CYS A 194 -24.24 22.34 10.21
CA CYS A 194 -23.80 22.14 8.82
C CYS A 194 -23.86 20.67 8.39
N ALA A 195 -24.03 19.72 9.33
CA ALA A 195 -24.14 18.30 9.02
C ALA A 195 -25.58 17.83 8.82
N SER A 196 -26.57 18.40 9.52
CA SER A 196 -28.00 18.15 9.23
C SER A 196 -28.39 18.63 7.82
N ALA A 197 -27.64 19.58 7.27
CA ALA A 197 -27.75 20.07 5.88
C ALA A 197 -26.98 19.21 4.84
N ARG A 198 -26.26 18.15 5.23
CA ARG A 198 -25.41 17.34 4.32
C ARG A 198 -25.55 15.83 4.51
N PHE A 199 -25.86 15.37 5.71
CA PHE A 199 -25.97 13.98 6.12
C PHE A 199 -27.32 13.76 6.78
N ARG A 200 -27.94 12.60 6.56
CA ARG A 200 -29.13 12.21 7.32
C ARG A 200 -28.69 11.67 8.68
N VAL A 201 -28.77 12.53 9.69
CA VAL A 201 -28.57 12.18 11.09
C VAL A 201 -29.54 11.05 11.48
N PRO A 202 -29.10 10.01 12.21
CA PRO A 202 -30.01 9.07 12.87
C PRO A 202 -30.93 9.80 13.85
N SER A 203 -32.16 9.31 14.05
CA SER A 203 -33.00 9.78 15.16
C SER A 203 -32.40 9.42 16.53
N HIS A 204 -31.61 8.34 16.59
CA HIS A 204 -30.92 7.89 17.80
C HIS A 204 -29.41 7.65 17.50
N PRO A 205 -28.59 8.70 17.51
CA PRO A 205 -27.13 8.56 17.58
C PRO A 205 -26.73 7.91 18.91
N HIS A 206 -25.51 7.38 19.01
CA HIS A 206 -25.06 6.77 20.25
C HIS A 206 -24.97 7.79 21.41
N TYR A 207 -25.30 7.36 22.65
CA TYR A 207 -25.42 8.22 23.84
C TYR A 207 -24.29 9.25 24.01
N TRP A 208 -23.02 8.82 23.94
CA TRP A 208 -21.87 9.73 24.10
C TRP A 208 -21.80 10.79 23.00
N ALA A 209 -22.29 10.51 21.78
CA ALA A 209 -22.26 11.42 20.64
C ALA A 209 -23.46 12.38 20.63
N GLN A 210 -24.62 11.97 21.17
CA GLN A 210 -25.83 12.81 21.18
C GLN A 210 -25.60 14.18 21.81
N LYS A 211 -24.91 14.21 22.96
CA LYS A 211 -24.58 15.44 23.71
C LYS A 211 -23.87 16.49 22.85
N TYR A 212 -23.01 16.06 21.93
CA TYR A 212 -22.22 16.95 21.08
C TYR A 212 -22.90 17.30 19.75
N TYR A 213 -24.08 16.72 19.47
CA TYR A 213 -24.68 16.78 18.15
C TYR A 213 -26.17 17.16 18.12
N VAL A 214 -27.04 16.31 18.67
CA VAL A 214 -28.51 16.39 18.50
C VAL A 214 -29.09 17.79 18.83
N PRO A 215 -28.81 18.40 20.00
CA PRO A 215 -29.37 19.72 20.34
C PRO A 215 -28.76 20.87 19.51
N TYR A 216 -27.60 20.66 18.87
CA TYR A 216 -26.88 21.69 18.10
C TYR A 216 -27.07 21.56 16.57
N ALA A 217 -27.80 20.54 16.12
CA ALA A 217 -28.04 20.27 14.70
C ALA A 217 -29.15 21.15 14.08
N SER A 218 -30.00 21.78 14.90
CA SER A 218 -31.19 22.53 14.43
C SER A 218 -31.62 23.71 15.32
N ASN A 219 -31.40 23.66 16.64
CA ASN A 219 -31.90 24.69 17.55
C ASN A 219 -31.00 25.94 17.55
N THR A 220 -31.47 27.03 16.95
CA THR A 220 -30.75 28.31 16.82
C THR A 220 -30.27 28.91 18.16
N ASN A 221 -31.04 28.74 19.24
CA ASN A 221 -30.64 29.23 20.56
C ASN A 221 -29.51 28.37 21.15
N ALA A 222 -29.56 27.05 20.94
CA ALA A 222 -28.50 26.15 21.38
C ALA A 222 -27.20 26.34 20.59
N ILE A 223 -27.32 26.56 19.28
CA ILE A 223 -26.20 26.96 18.40
C ILE A 223 -25.56 28.27 18.90
N ARG A 224 -26.36 29.29 19.23
CA ARG A 224 -25.86 30.56 19.78
C ARG A 224 -25.16 30.36 21.12
N GLN A 225 -25.75 29.60 22.05
CA GLN A 225 -25.14 29.35 23.37
C GLN A 225 -23.84 28.55 23.25
N LEU A 226 -23.77 27.53 22.38
CA LEU A 226 -22.54 26.79 22.09
C LEU A 226 -21.43 27.73 21.56
N ILE A 227 -21.73 28.61 20.60
CA ILE A 227 -20.76 29.58 20.05
C ILE A 227 -20.29 30.60 21.12
N GLN A 228 -21.16 30.95 22.08
CA GLN A 228 -20.84 31.94 23.12
C GLN A 228 -20.11 31.36 24.34
N GLN A 229 -20.22 30.06 24.59
CA GLN A 229 -19.72 29.41 25.82
C GLN A 229 -18.68 28.31 25.56
N ASP A 230 -18.57 27.83 24.31
CA ASP A 230 -17.72 26.72 23.86
C ASP A 230 -17.89 25.40 24.66
N ILE A 231 -19.08 25.20 25.23
CA ILE A 231 -19.42 24.07 26.10
C ILE A 231 -20.68 23.36 25.60
N ALA A 232 -20.60 22.03 25.45
CA ALA A 232 -21.78 21.19 25.25
C ALA A 232 -22.52 20.99 26.59
N TYR A 233 -23.70 21.59 26.71
CA TYR A 233 -24.45 21.77 27.96
C TYR A 233 -25.82 21.07 27.99
N ALA A 234 -26.35 20.66 26.84
CA ALA A 234 -27.72 20.15 26.73
C ALA A 234 -27.85 18.67 27.15
N THR A 235 -29.02 18.33 27.70
CA THR A 235 -29.38 16.99 28.17
C THR A 235 -29.73 16.03 27.03
N VAL A 236 -29.44 14.75 27.22
CA VAL A 236 -29.73 13.66 26.27
C VAL A 236 -31.14 13.10 26.53
N GLU A 237 -31.83 12.63 25.48
CA GLU A 237 -33.15 12.01 25.60
C GLU A 237 -33.07 10.56 26.11
N ASP A 238 -34.14 10.05 26.74
CA ASP A 238 -34.23 8.67 27.22
C ASP A 238 -34.16 7.65 26.08
N TYR A 239 -33.44 6.55 26.31
CA TYR A 239 -32.94 5.67 25.25
C TYR A 239 -33.63 4.29 25.22
N ILE A 240 -34.18 3.91 24.07
CA ILE A 240 -34.62 2.52 23.81
C ILE A 240 -33.37 1.68 23.57
N GLY A 241 -33.05 0.77 24.50
CA GLY A 241 -31.80 -0.01 24.49
C GLY A 241 -31.48 -0.71 23.16
N ASP A 242 -30.25 -0.50 22.67
CA ASP A 242 -29.72 -1.16 21.47
C ASP A 242 -29.59 -2.68 21.68
N TYR A 243 -29.59 -3.44 20.57
CA TYR A 243 -29.30 -4.87 20.60
C TYR A 243 -27.86 -5.13 21.08
N ARG A 244 -27.71 -5.77 22.26
CA ARG A 244 -26.42 -6.16 22.84
C ARG A 244 -26.29 -7.69 22.83
N PRO A 245 -25.68 -8.30 21.80
CA PRO A 245 -25.38 -9.74 21.80
C PRO A 245 -24.26 -10.04 22.80
N ASP A 246 -24.25 -11.23 23.39
CA ASP A 246 -23.09 -11.66 24.19
C ASP A 246 -21.95 -12.12 23.26
N TRP A 247 -20.83 -11.40 23.32
CA TRP A 247 -19.56 -11.74 22.66
C TRP A 247 -18.45 -12.05 23.69
N GLY A 248 -18.81 -12.33 24.95
CA GLY A 248 -17.88 -12.60 26.05
C GLY A 248 -16.90 -11.45 26.27
N SER A 249 -15.60 -11.75 26.21
CA SER A 249 -14.53 -10.76 26.36
C SER A 249 -14.52 -9.68 25.25
N MET A 250 -15.18 -9.92 24.12
CA MET A 250 -15.29 -8.96 23.01
C MET A 250 -16.56 -8.08 23.09
N SER A 251 -17.37 -8.21 24.14
CA SER A 251 -18.61 -7.42 24.30
C SER A 251 -18.38 -5.91 24.46
N PHE A 252 -17.14 -5.45 24.72
CA PHE A 252 -16.80 -4.02 24.64
C PHE A 252 -16.85 -3.46 23.20
N LEU A 253 -16.74 -4.32 22.18
CA LEU A 253 -16.85 -3.92 20.78
C LEU A 253 -18.29 -3.57 20.37
N ILE A 254 -19.30 -3.90 21.17
CA ILE A 254 -20.71 -3.61 20.86
C ILE A 254 -20.91 -2.09 20.69
N ASP A 255 -20.32 -1.28 21.57
CA ASP A 255 -20.42 0.19 21.56
C ASP A 255 -19.65 0.86 20.40
N PHE A 256 -18.79 0.11 19.70
CA PHE A 256 -18.04 0.56 18.52
C PHE A 256 -18.57 -0.01 17.19
N LEU A 257 -19.09 -1.24 17.21
CA LEU A 257 -19.57 -1.96 16.03
C LEU A 257 -21.09 -1.83 15.83
N ARG A 258 -21.84 -1.51 16.88
CA ARG A 258 -23.32 -1.39 16.93
C ARG A 258 -24.03 -2.47 16.10
N PRO A 259 -24.05 -3.72 16.60
CA PRO A 259 -24.67 -4.85 15.90
C PRO A 259 -26.20 -4.69 15.81
N THR A 260 -26.78 -5.10 14.68
CA THR A 260 -28.23 -5.29 14.57
C THR A 260 -28.61 -6.74 14.89
N ALA A 261 -29.89 -7.02 15.13
CA ALA A 261 -30.37 -8.39 15.39
C ALA A 261 -30.22 -9.36 14.20
N SER A 262 -29.86 -8.85 13.01
CA SER A 262 -29.52 -9.64 11.81
C SER A 262 -28.01 -9.67 11.52
N ASP A 263 -27.18 -9.07 12.37
CA ASP A 263 -25.73 -9.22 12.35
C ASP A 263 -25.28 -10.40 13.21
N GLY A 264 -24.26 -11.12 12.72
CA GLY A 264 -23.68 -12.25 13.44
C GLY A 264 -22.58 -11.84 14.42
N SER A 265 -21.51 -12.63 14.49
CA SER A 265 -20.35 -12.32 15.33
C SER A 265 -19.67 -11.00 14.94
N TRP A 266 -18.97 -10.39 15.91
CA TRP A 266 -18.11 -9.21 15.72
C TRP A 266 -17.14 -9.35 14.52
N TYR A 267 -16.66 -10.57 14.24
CA TYR A 267 -15.79 -10.85 13.10
C TYR A 267 -16.51 -10.75 11.74
N SER A 268 -17.80 -11.13 11.68
CA SER A 268 -18.64 -10.90 10.50
C SER A 268 -18.87 -9.41 10.26
N LEU A 269 -19.11 -8.64 11.34
CA LEU A 269 -19.24 -7.19 11.29
C LEU A 269 -17.98 -6.47 10.81
N LEU A 270 -16.79 -6.89 11.26
CA LEU A 270 -15.52 -6.37 10.75
C LEU A 270 -15.32 -6.70 9.26
N LYS A 271 -15.76 -7.86 8.77
CA LYS A 271 -15.76 -8.18 7.33
C LYS A 271 -16.77 -7.36 6.52
N LYS A 272 -17.87 -6.90 7.13
CA LYS A 272 -18.84 -5.98 6.52
C LYS A 272 -18.36 -4.51 6.50
N ALA A 273 -17.24 -4.16 7.14
CA ALA A 273 -16.75 -2.78 7.28
C ALA A 273 -16.06 -2.23 6.00
N GLY A 274 -16.64 -2.48 4.83
CA GLY A 274 -16.26 -1.77 3.60
C GLY A 274 -16.71 -0.31 3.66
N GLY A 275 -15.88 0.61 3.19
CA GLY A 275 -16.07 2.06 3.38
C GLY A 275 -17.37 2.68 2.82
N GLY A 276 -18.10 1.98 1.94
CA GLY A 276 -19.25 2.54 1.25
C GLY A 276 -18.84 3.77 0.41
N CYS A 277 -19.66 4.82 0.42
CA CYS A 277 -19.30 6.12 -0.16
C CYS A 277 -18.68 7.08 0.88
N ASN A 278 -18.19 6.58 2.02
CA ASN A 278 -17.52 7.41 3.03
C ASN A 278 -16.09 7.65 2.60
N ASP A 279 -15.84 8.84 2.07
CA ASP A 279 -14.54 9.18 1.51
C ASP A 279 -13.46 9.29 2.60
N LEU A 280 -12.39 8.55 2.39
CA LEU A 280 -11.20 8.49 3.22
C LEU A 280 -10.17 9.40 2.53
N LEU A 281 -9.85 10.55 3.15
CA LEU A 281 -9.11 11.77 2.69
C LEU A 281 -8.13 11.68 1.49
N TYR A 282 -7.61 10.51 1.16
CA TYR A 282 -6.97 10.23 -0.13
C TYR A 282 -7.18 8.77 -0.59
N SER A 283 -7.12 8.54 -1.91
CA SER A 283 -7.43 7.22 -2.49
C SER A 283 -6.46 6.12 -2.01
N GLY A 284 -7.05 5.04 -1.48
CA GLY A 284 -6.30 3.86 -1.04
C GLY A 284 -5.71 3.07 -2.20
N HIS A 285 -6.41 3.00 -3.33
CA HIS A 285 -5.88 2.38 -4.56
C HIS A 285 -4.67 3.14 -5.07
N MET A 286 -4.76 4.47 -5.11
CA MET A 286 -3.66 5.32 -5.56
C MET A 286 -2.46 5.28 -4.61
N LEU A 287 -2.66 5.18 -3.29
CA LEU A 287 -1.56 4.94 -2.35
C LEU A 287 -0.78 3.66 -2.71
N VAL A 288 -1.47 2.54 -2.92
CA VAL A 288 -0.83 1.26 -3.29
C VAL A 288 -0.11 1.38 -4.63
N ALA A 289 -0.77 1.96 -5.64
CA ALA A 289 -0.21 2.15 -6.98
C ALA A 289 1.09 3.00 -6.96
N VAL A 290 1.08 4.09 -6.19
CA VAL A 290 2.21 5.01 -6.04
C VAL A 290 3.35 4.39 -5.23
N LEU A 291 3.05 3.63 -4.17
CA LEU A 291 4.07 2.91 -3.42
C LEU A 291 4.74 1.83 -4.30
N THR A 292 3.99 1.13 -5.16
CA THR A 292 4.58 0.19 -6.13
C THR A 292 5.45 0.92 -7.15
N ALA A 293 5.00 2.05 -7.71
CA ALA A 293 5.80 2.84 -8.64
C ALA A 293 7.08 3.39 -8.00
N MET A 294 7.02 3.84 -6.74
CA MET A 294 8.19 4.29 -5.98
C MET A 294 9.16 3.15 -5.67
N ALA A 295 8.65 1.98 -5.27
CA ALA A 295 9.45 0.78 -5.06
C ALA A 295 10.19 0.37 -6.34
N TRP A 296 9.48 0.30 -7.48
CA TRP A 296 10.07 0.03 -8.79
C TRP A 296 11.07 1.11 -9.22
N THR A 297 10.82 2.39 -8.92
CA THR A 297 11.74 3.49 -9.26
C THR A 297 13.06 3.40 -8.48
N GLU A 298 13.02 2.97 -7.21
CA GLU A 298 14.21 2.87 -6.37
C GLU A 298 14.98 1.56 -6.57
N ALA A 299 14.28 0.44 -6.81
CA ALA A 299 14.87 -0.88 -6.97
C ALA A 299 15.23 -1.23 -8.42
N TYR A 300 14.42 -0.78 -9.40
CA TYR A 300 14.42 -1.24 -10.79
C TYR A 300 14.07 -0.10 -11.78
N GLY A 301 14.80 1.00 -11.66
CA GLY A 301 14.62 2.20 -12.49
C GLY A 301 14.91 1.96 -13.99
N GLY A 302 14.32 2.81 -14.83
CA GLY A 302 14.43 2.75 -16.30
C GLY A 302 13.06 2.68 -16.97
N TRP A 303 13.02 2.14 -18.19
CA TRP A 303 11.81 2.11 -19.03
C TRP A 303 10.61 1.40 -18.38
N ALA A 304 10.84 0.32 -17.64
CA ALA A 304 9.78 -0.41 -16.93
C ALA A 304 9.20 0.40 -15.75
N SER A 305 10.04 1.12 -15.01
CA SER A 305 9.61 2.07 -13.97
C SER A 305 8.80 3.23 -14.59
N ALA A 306 9.22 3.77 -15.74
CA ALA A 306 8.47 4.79 -16.46
C ALA A 306 7.08 4.28 -16.92
N LEU A 307 6.99 3.05 -17.41
CA LEU A 307 5.70 2.43 -17.77
C LEU A 307 4.79 2.26 -16.54
N ILE A 308 5.33 1.89 -15.37
CA ILE A 308 4.54 1.78 -14.14
C ILE A 308 4.02 3.15 -13.69
N TRP A 309 4.78 4.24 -13.89
CA TRP A 309 4.25 5.60 -13.68
C TRP A 309 3.14 5.98 -14.68
N LEU A 310 3.23 5.56 -15.95
CA LEU A 310 2.13 5.72 -16.91
C LEU A 310 0.88 4.95 -16.48
N LEU A 311 1.05 3.73 -15.94
CA LEU A 311 -0.04 2.93 -15.38
C LEU A 311 -0.65 3.60 -14.12
N VAL A 312 0.17 4.25 -13.26
CA VAL A 312 -0.33 5.05 -12.13
C VAL A 312 -1.19 6.22 -12.64
N MET A 313 -0.75 6.93 -13.67
CA MET A 313 -1.54 8.03 -14.27
C MET A 313 -2.85 7.53 -14.91
N HIS A 314 -2.82 6.36 -15.55
CA HIS A 314 -4.02 5.69 -16.07
C HIS A 314 -4.98 5.32 -14.93
N SER A 315 -4.48 4.73 -13.84
CA SER A 315 -5.27 4.42 -12.65
C SER A 315 -5.89 5.67 -12.01
N ALA A 316 -5.14 6.77 -11.88
CA ALA A 316 -5.64 8.03 -11.33
C ALA A 316 -6.79 8.59 -12.18
N GLN A 317 -6.61 8.64 -13.51
CA GLN A 317 -7.66 9.04 -14.44
C GLN A 317 -8.89 8.12 -14.34
N ARG A 318 -8.67 6.81 -14.14
CA ARG A 318 -9.73 5.81 -14.06
C ARG A 318 -10.58 5.95 -12.79
N GLU A 319 -9.98 6.07 -11.62
CA GLU A 319 -10.68 6.23 -10.34
C GLU A 319 -11.62 7.46 -10.34
N ILE A 320 -11.15 8.57 -10.92
CA ILE A 320 -11.90 9.83 -11.06
C ILE A 320 -13.04 9.69 -12.09
N ARG A 321 -12.76 9.03 -13.23
CA ARG A 321 -13.77 8.75 -14.27
C ARG A 321 -14.90 7.88 -13.72
N GLU A 322 -14.56 6.83 -12.99
CA GLU A 322 -15.50 5.81 -12.47
C GLU A 322 -16.19 6.24 -11.18
N ARG A 323 -15.88 7.45 -10.65
CA ARG A 323 -16.48 8.02 -9.42
C ARG A 323 -16.19 7.18 -8.17
N HIS A 324 -15.03 6.53 -8.14
CA HIS A 324 -14.55 5.83 -6.95
C HIS A 324 -13.89 6.79 -5.96
N HIS A 325 -13.28 7.86 -6.46
CA HIS A 325 -12.66 8.94 -5.69
C HIS A 325 -12.73 10.27 -6.46
N TYR A 326 -12.65 11.39 -5.75
CA TYR A 326 -12.47 12.71 -6.34
C TYR A 326 -11.03 12.90 -6.85
N SER A 327 -10.85 13.84 -7.78
CA SER A 327 -9.54 14.20 -8.32
C SER A 327 -8.52 14.64 -7.26
N VAL A 328 -8.98 15.31 -6.19
CA VAL A 328 -8.14 15.69 -5.07
C VAL A 328 -7.59 14.46 -4.33
N ASP A 329 -8.41 13.46 -4.01
CA ASP A 329 -8.02 12.25 -3.29
C ASP A 329 -6.92 11.48 -4.02
N CYS A 330 -6.97 11.46 -5.35
CA CYS A 330 -5.97 10.83 -6.20
C CYS A 330 -4.66 11.63 -6.23
N VAL A 331 -4.72 12.96 -6.32
CA VAL A 331 -3.53 13.85 -6.27
C VAL A 331 -2.87 13.80 -4.89
N VAL A 332 -3.66 13.82 -3.82
CA VAL A 332 -3.16 13.71 -2.44
C VAL A 332 -2.49 12.35 -2.22
N ALA A 333 -3.09 11.25 -2.68
CA ALA A 333 -2.48 9.92 -2.59
C ALA A 333 -1.12 9.84 -3.31
N ILE A 334 -0.95 10.55 -4.44
CA ILE A 334 0.32 10.63 -5.17
C ILE A 334 1.40 11.34 -4.33
N TYR A 335 1.17 12.57 -3.87
CA TYR A 335 2.23 13.27 -3.13
C TYR A 335 2.47 12.68 -1.73
N VAL A 336 1.43 12.18 -1.05
CA VAL A 336 1.56 11.47 0.23
C VAL A 336 2.31 10.14 0.06
N GLY A 337 2.00 9.34 -0.97
CA GLY A 337 2.71 8.09 -1.25
C GLY A 337 4.20 8.31 -1.54
N ILE A 338 4.53 9.35 -2.32
CA ILE A 338 5.93 9.74 -2.59
C ILE A 338 6.62 10.19 -1.29
N LEU A 339 5.99 11.07 -0.50
CA LEU A 339 6.54 11.59 0.75
C LEU A 339 6.79 10.46 1.77
N LEU A 340 5.79 9.62 2.02
CA LEU A 340 5.90 8.50 2.94
C LEU A 340 7.01 7.53 2.51
N TRP A 341 7.10 7.19 1.21
CA TRP A 341 8.18 6.34 0.71
C TRP A 341 9.56 6.95 0.93
N LYS A 342 9.73 8.27 0.79
CA LYS A 342 11.00 8.94 1.10
C LYS A 342 11.29 8.91 2.60
N MET A 343 10.30 9.18 3.45
CA MET A 343 10.45 9.18 4.91
C MET A 343 10.78 7.79 5.49
N THR A 344 10.26 6.70 4.92
CA THR A 344 10.52 5.32 5.39
C THR A 344 11.82 4.69 4.85
N GLY A 345 12.65 5.46 4.13
CA GLY A 345 13.92 4.99 3.55
C GLY A 345 14.92 4.40 4.54
N PHE A 346 14.78 4.69 5.84
CA PHE A 346 15.64 4.14 6.90
C PHE A 346 15.49 2.62 7.09
N ILE A 347 14.33 2.03 6.76
CA ILE A 347 14.06 0.59 6.94
C ILE A 347 14.87 -0.25 5.93
N TRP A 348 14.88 0.19 4.68
CA TRP A 348 15.59 -0.44 3.57
C TRP A 348 15.81 0.60 2.47
N SER A 349 17.01 0.65 1.90
CA SER A 349 17.32 1.43 0.70
C SER A 349 18.34 0.65 -0.13
N ALA A 350 18.13 0.61 -1.44
CA ALA A 350 19.04 -0.08 -2.37
C ALA A 350 20.47 0.49 -2.33
N LYS A 351 20.63 1.77 -1.95
CA LYS A 351 21.92 2.46 -1.92
C LYS A 351 22.63 2.32 -0.57
N ASP A 352 21.90 2.14 0.52
CA ASP A 352 22.40 2.53 1.84
C ASP A 352 23.51 1.65 2.43
N ARG A 353 23.25 0.38 2.79
CA ARG A 353 24.09 -0.33 3.76
C ARG A 353 25.56 -0.48 3.33
N SER A 354 25.79 -0.96 2.12
CA SER A 354 27.14 -1.09 1.54
C SER A 354 27.86 0.25 1.39
N THR A 355 27.12 1.34 1.17
CA THR A 355 27.68 2.68 1.01
C THR A 355 27.98 3.32 2.35
N ARG A 356 27.13 3.15 3.38
CA ARG A 356 27.41 3.57 4.75
C ARG A 356 28.64 2.86 5.32
N ASN A 357 28.76 1.54 5.11
CA ASN A 357 29.96 0.79 5.51
C ASN A 357 31.23 1.30 4.82
N ARG A 358 31.20 1.49 3.50
CA ARG A 358 32.32 2.07 2.73
C ARG A 358 32.67 3.48 3.21
N LEU A 359 31.68 4.34 3.48
CA LEU A 359 31.89 5.71 3.97
C LEU A 359 32.53 5.75 5.36
N ALA A 360 32.01 4.96 6.31
CA ALA A 360 32.57 4.88 7.67
C ALA A 360 34.01 4.33 7.68
N GLN A 361 34.34 3.44 6.75
CA GLN A 361 35.70 2.93 6.60
C GLN A 361 36.60 3.92 5.85
N LEU A 362 36.10 4.63 4.82
CA LEU A 362 36.81 5.74 4.18
C LEU A 362 37.16 6.84 5.19
N GLU A 363 36.25 7.19 6.09
CA GLU A 363 36.48 8.13 7.20
C GLU A 363 37.58 7.62 8.13
N LYS A 364 37.52 6.34 8.56
CA LYS A 364 38.55 5.68 9.38
C LYS A 364 39.93 5.64 8.71
N ILE A 365 40.01 5.42 7.39
CA ILE A 365 41.28 5.37 6.64
C ILE A 365 41.72 6.73 6.07
N GLN A 366 40.92 7.79 6.18
CA GLN A 366 41.13 9.06 5.48
C GLN A 366 42.52 9.66 5.75
N SER A 367 43.00 9.58 7.00
CA SER A 367 44.33 10.06 7.40
C SER A 367 45.46 9.25 6.74
N ARG A 368 45.38 7.91 6.75
CA ARG A 368 46.33 7.02 6.06
C ARG A 368 46.32 7.27 4.55
N LEU A 369 45.15 7.39 3.94
CA LEU A 369 44.99 7.61 2.50
C LEU A 369 45.60 8.95 2.05
N ILE A 370 45.39 10.01 2.82
CA ILE A 370 46.00 11.33 2.57
C ILE A 370 47.53 11.29 2.78
N GLN A 371 48.03 10.50 3.72
CA GLN A 371 49.46 10.36 3.96
C GLN A 371 50.14 9.59 2.83
N ALA A 372 49.66 8.39 2.48
CA ALA A 372 50.18 7.58 1.38
C ALA A 372 50.14 8.33 0.03
N ALA A 373 49.08 9.12 -0.23
CA ALA A 373 48.98 9.95 -1.42
C ALA A 373 49.97 11.13 -1.45
N LYS A 374 50.44 11.64 -0.30
CA LYS A 374 51.54 12.62 -0.23
C LYS A 374 52.90 11.97 -0.43
N ASP A 375 53.10 10.82 0.20
CA ASP A 375 54.36 10.06 0.16
C ASP A 375 54.54 9.33 -1.18
N SER A 376 53.55 9.44 -2.09
CA SER A 376 53.50 8.82 -3.42
C SER A 376 53.46 7.29 -3.41
N ASP A 377 53.05 6.68 -2.30
CA ASP A 377 52.87 5.23 -2.17
C ASP A 377 51.54 4.79 -2.79
N MET A 378 51.60 4.46 -4.07
CA MET A 378 50.45 4.02 -4.86
C MET A 378 49.98 2.60 -4.53
N ASP A 379 50.76 1.80 -3.79
CA ASP A 379 50.39 0.43 -3.42
C ASP A 379 49.71 0.39 -2.05
N GLU A 380 50.14 1.18 -1.04
CA GLU A 380 49.36 1.43 0.18
C GLU A 380 48.01 2.09 -0.16
N VAL A 381 47.97 3.05 -1.11
CA VAL A 381 46.68 3.61 -1.61
C VAL A 381 45.78 2.52 -2.21
N ARG A 382 46.35 1.51 -2.88
CA ARG A 382 45.59 0.40 -3.48
C ARG A 382 45.11 -0.61 -2.42
N GLU A 383 45.92 -0.93 -1.42
CA GLU A 383 45.53 -1.76 -0.26
C GLU A 383 44.40 -1.08 0.55
N LEU A 384 44.52 0.23 0.81
CA LEU A 384 43.53 1.03 1.53
C LEU A 384 42.16 1.05 0.83
N LEU A 385 42.12 1.26 -0.49
CA LEU A 385 40.88 1.22 -1.26
C LEU A 385 40.26 -0.19 -1.29
N LYS A 386 41.10 -1.23 -1.23
CA LYS A 386 40.68 -2.64 -1.14
C LYS A 386 40.15 -3.00 0.26
N GLU A 387 40.68 -2.43 1.35
CA GLU A 387 40.11 -2.54 2.71
C GLU A 387 38.68 -1.97 2.75
N VAL A 388 38.46 -0.79 2.14
CA VAL A 388 37.13 -0.16 1.98
C VAL A 388 36.17 -1.04 1.17
N ASP A 389 36.63 -1.65 0.08
CA ASP A 389 35.79 -2.51 -0.76
C ASP A 389 35.43 -3.85 -0.09
N LEU A 390 36.35 -4.43 0.68
CA LEU A 390 36.10 -5.62 1.49
C LEU A 390 35.08 -5.33 2.60
N ALA A 391 35.20 -4.20 3.30
CA ALA A 391 34.23 -3.80 4.34
C ALA A 391 32.84 -3.41 3.78
N GLY A 392 32.73 -3.20 2.47
CA GLY A 392 31.46 -3.07 1.75
C GLY A 392 30.67 -4.38 1.61
N GLN A 393 31.27 -5.54 1.93
CA GLN A 393 30.67 -6.88 1.82
C GLN A 393 30.12 -7.33 3.19
N GLU A 394 28.92 -7.96 3.21
CA GLU A 394 28.36 -8.50 4.46
C GLU A 394 28.99 -9.85 4.81
N SER A 395 29.44 -10.02 6.05
CA SER A 395 29.89 -11.32 6.57
C SER A 395 28.73 -12.31 6.75
N GLN A 396 28.96 -13.57 6.37
CA GLN A 396 28.11 -14.70 6.78
C GLN A 396 28.24 -14.89 8.29
N ALA A 397 27.11 -14.78 9.00
CA ALA A 397 27.04 -14.93 10.46
C ALA A 397 26.22 -16.15 10.90
N PHE A 398 25.93 -17.07 9.96
CA PHE A 398 25.04 -18.21 10.14
C PHE A 398 25.59 -19.42 9.39
N THR A 399 25.32 -20.63 9.91
CA THR A 399 25.74 -21.91 9.31
C THR A 399 24.89 -22.28 8.10
N ASP A 400 25.52 -22.85 7.08
CA ASP A 400 24.88 -23.13 5.78
C ASP A 400 23.66 -24.06 5.89
N GLN A 401 23.66 -25.00 6.84
CA GLN A 401 22.51 -25.86 7.12
C GLN A 401 21.26 -25.07 7.56
N ALA A 402 21.43 -24.06 8.43
CA ALA A 402 20.33 -23.19 8.84
C ALA A 402 19.82 -22.33 7.67
N MET A 403 20.74 -21.87 6.82
CA MET A 403 20.39 -21.11 5.62
C MET A 403 19.63 -21.94 4.59
N TRP A 404 20.02 -23.20 4.38
CA TRP A 404 19.33 -24.13 3.49
C TRP A 404 17.92 -24.47 3.99
N VAL A 405 17.75 -24.76 5.29
CA VAL A 405 16.43 -24.96 5.89
C VAL A 405 15.55 -23.71 5.74
N PHE A 406 16.09 -22.52 6.00
CA PHE A 406 15.35 -21.26 5.81
C PHE A 406 14.94 -21.04 4.35
N ALA A 407 15.82 -21.34 3.38
CA ALA A 407 15.53 -21.26 1.95
C ALA A 407 14.38 -22.21 1.55
N CYS A 408 14.44 -23.47 1.99
CA CYS A 408 13.41 -24.48 1.74
C CYS A 408 12.06 -24.12 2.38
N VAL A 409 12.05 -23.66 3.64
CA VAL A 409 10.82 -23.20 4.31
C VAL A 409 10.23 -21.99 3.60
N THR A 410 11.05 -21.02 3.18
CA THR A 410 10.59 -19.80 2.50
C THR A 410 9.93 -20.11 1.15
N ILE A 411 10.54 -20.97 0.32
CA ILE A 411 9.95 -21.33 -0.99
C ILE A 411 8.73 -22.24 -0.83
N ALA A 412 8.74 -23.19 0.11
CA ALA A 412 7.60 -24.05 0.38
C ALA A 412 6.39 -23.24 0.89
N PHE A 413 6.61 -22.29 1.79
CA PHE A 413 5.56 -21.37 2.26
C PHE A 413 5.02 -20.50 1.12
N ALA A 414 5.90 -19.89 0.32
CA ALA A 414 5.48 -19.06 -0.81
C ALA A 414 4.65 -19.83 -1.84
N LEU A 415 5.08 -21.03 -2.24
CA LEU A 415 4.33 -21.88 -3.17
C LEU A 415 3.00 -22.35 -2.55
N THR A 416 2.99 -22.68 -1.26
CA THR A 416 1.75 -23.07 -0.56
C THR A 416 0.75 -21.92 -0.54
N VAL A 417 1.18 -20.69 -0.26
CA VAL A 417 0.32 -19.49 -0.31
C VAL A 417 -0.22 -19.24 -1.72
N VAL A 418 0.59 -19.43 -2.77
CA VAL A 418 0.12 -19.31 -4.16
C VAL A 418 -0.90 -20.40 -4.54
N ILE A 419 -0.69 -21.65 -4.11
CA ILE A 419 -1.66 -22.74 -4.31
C ILE A 419 -2.96 -22.50 -3.52
N LEU A 420 -2.86 -22.01 -2.29
CA LEU A 420 -4.03 -21.66 -1.46
C LEU A 420 -4.80 -20.48 -2.03
N ALA A 421 -4.14 -19.51 -2.66
CA ALA A 421 -4.83 -18.50 -3.46
C ALA A 421 -5.61 -19.17 -4.60
N PHE A 422 -4.92 -19.78 -5.57
CA PHE A 422 -5.54 -20.42 -6.75
C PHE A 422 -6.66 -21.44 -6.46
N THR A 423 -6.72 -22.00 -5.26
CA THR A 423 -7.76 -22.96 -4.87
C THR A 423 -8.89 -22.35 -4.01
N TRP A 424 -8.69 -21.21 -3.36
CA TRP A 424 -9.67 -20.59 -2.45
C TRP A 424 -10.19 -19.20 -2.90
N THR A 425 -9.55 -18.52 -3.86
CA THR A 425 -10.10 -17.32 -4.52
C THR A 425 -10.92 -17.70 -5.76
N SER A 426 -12.04 -16.98 -6.00
CA SER A 426 -12.96 -17.25 -7.12
C SER A 426 -12.38 -17.00 -8.51
N ASP A 427 -11.31 -16.21 -8.57
CA ASP A 427 -10.78 -15.56 -9.75
C ASP A 427 -9.38 -16.06 -10.15
N GLY A 428 -8.85 -17.03 -9.39
CA GLY A 428 -7.42 -17.35 -9.33
C GLY A 428 -6.60 -16.25 -8.67
#